data_AF-A0A252F5Z1-F1
#
_entry.id   AF-A0A252F5Z1-F1
#
_cell.length_a   1.000
_cell.length_b   1.000
_cell.length_c   1.000
_cell.angle_alpha   90.00
_cell.angle_beta   90.00
_cell.angle_gamma   90.00
#
_symmetry.space_group_name_H-M   'P 1'
#
loop_
_entity.id
_entity.type
_entity.pdbx_description
1 polymer ?
#
loop_
_entity_poly.entity_id
_entity_poly.type
_entity_poly.pdbx_seq_one_letter_code
_entity_poly.pdbx_strand_id
1 'polypeptide(L)'
;MAFDPGYDIGQIVSNKDIVNTFACGNMGGMRRSHKTNTLVLVTDYTKGLYHDKWIGGVLHYTGMGKRGDMDIHWSQNATLAESGSNGVDLHLFEVIDPGQYIYCGRVQLVAQPYTEIQPDEDGNNRLAWMFPVRPVPDNDVTKPKNYVFKDIEDYKARGKNIDVKLIKQQTKNGSTKRRRNSNSSGKIGLKGKTVKHIVYGIGVIMGYDGIIMTVKFSDCAEVKSLNYQLCMEKKLIEFT
;
A
#
# COMPACT_ATOMS: atom_id res chain seq x y z
N MET A 1 5.11 3.58 -31.50
CA MET A 1 5.12 4.89 -30.80
C MET A 1 4.77 4.63 -29.35
N ALA A 2 5.38 5.35 -28.40
CA ALA A 2 5.02 5.21 -27.00
C ALA A 2 3.56 5.66 -26.79
N PHE A 3 2.85 5.00 -25.87
CA PHE A 3 1.49 5.37 -25.51
C PHE A 3 1.45 6.74 -24.85
N ASP A 4 0.57 7.62 -25.33
CA ASP A 4 0.32 8.94 -24.76
C ASP A 4 -1.05 8.95 -24.05
N PRO A 5 -1.09 9.07 -22.71
CA PRO A 5 -2.35 9.14 -21.97
C PRO A 5 -3.06 10.50 -22.05
N GLY A 6 -2.42 11.54 -22.60
CA GLY A 6 -2.95 12.89 -22.60
C GLY A 6 -3.00 13.54 -21.21
N TYR A 7 -2.14 13.08 -20.29
CA TYR A 7 -2.02 13.66 -18.94
C TYR A 7 -0.73 14.45 -18.80
N ASP A 8 -0.81 15.59 -18.12
CA ASP A 8 0.36 16.37 -17.72
C ASP A 8 1.04 15.73 -16.51
N ILE A 9 2.37 15.79 -16.45
CA ILE A 9 3.13 15.35 -15.27
C ILE A 9 2.70 16.21 -14.07
N GLY A 10 2.35 15.57 -12.96
CA GLY A 10 1.80 16.20 -11.77
C GLY A 10 0.27 16.36 -11.78
N GLN A 11 -0.41 16.03 -12.89
CA GLN A 11 -1.87 16.07 -12.96
C GLN A 11 -2.48 15.06 -11.98
N ILE A 12 -3.49 15.52 -11.25
CA ILE A 12 -4.31 14.67 -10.38
C ILE A 12 -5.50 14.15 -11.19
N VAL A 13 -5.66 12.84 -11.23
CA VAL A 13 -6.77 12.15 -11.89
C VAL A 13 -7.48 11.18 -10.95
N SER A 14 -8.67 10.75 -11.33
CA SER A 14 -9.41 9.72 -10.59
C SER A 14 -9.03 8.30 -11.05
N ASN A 15 -9.35 7.30 -10.22
CA ASN A 15 -9.20 5.90 -10.61
C ASN A 15 -10.01 5.55 -11.87
N LYS A 16 -11.17 6.20 -12.05
CA LYS A 16 -12.03 5.99 -13.22
C LYS A 16 -11.35 6.50 -14.49
N ASP A 17 -10.68 7.64 -14.42
CA ASP A 17 -9.96 8.21 -15.55
C ASP A 17 -8.82 7.27 -15.98
N ILE A 18 -8.04 6.74 -15.03
CA ILE A 18 -6.97 5.77 -15.31
C ILE A 18 -7.53 4.54 -16.03
N VAL A 19 -8.62 3.95 -15.52
CA VAL A 19 -9.25 2.77 -16.12
C VAL A 19 -9.72 3.06 -17.55
N ASN A 20 -10.33 4.22 -17.78
CA ASN A 20 -10.83 4.59 -19.10
C ASN A 20 -9.70 4.87 -20.10
N THR A 21 -8.68 5.63 -19.69
CA THR A 21 -7.56 6.03 -20.54
C THR A 21 -6.66 4.85 -20.87
N PHE A 22 -6.28 4.05 -19.88
CA PHE A 22 -5.35 2.93 -20.08
C PHE A 22 -6.05 1.61 -20.43
N ALA A 23 -7.38 1.53 -20.30
CA ALA A 23 -8.13 0.27 -20.47
C ALA A 23 -7.60 -0.89 -19.59
N CYS A 24 -7.12 -0.57 -18.39
CA CYS A 24 -6.58 -1.53 -17.42
C CYS A 24 -7.59 -1.87 -16.32
N GLY A 25 -7.24 -2.83 -15.45
CA GLY A 25 -8.03 -3.13 -14.24
C GLY A 25 -8.20 -1.94 -13.30
N ASN A 26 -9.22 -1.98 -12.44
CA ASN A 26 -9.58 -0.89 -11.53
C ASN A 26 -8.92 -0.97 -10.14
N MET A 27 -8.21 -2.06 -9.83
CA MET A 27 -7.62 -2.35 -8.53
C MET A 27 -6.20 -2.92 -8.69
N GLY A 28 -5.45 -2.92 -7.58
CA GLY A 28 -4.06 -3.38 -7.54
C GLY A 28 -3.05 -2.27 -7.81
N GLY A 29 -1.80 -2.54 -7.46
CA GLY A 29 -0.65 -1.67 -7.72
C GLY A 29 -0.17 -1.78 -9.17
N MET A 30 -0.11 -3.00 -9.71
CA MET A 30 0.27 -3.25 -11.10
C MET A 30 -0.99 -3.56 -11.94
N ARG A 31 -1.21 -2.79 -13.01
CA ARG A 31 -2.42 -2.90 -13.83
C ARG A 31 -2.03 -2.97 -15.30
N ARG A 32 -1.97 -4.19 -15.84
CA ARG A 32 -1.63 -4.45 -17.23
C ARG A 32 -2.82 -4.17 -18.15
N SER A 33 -2.56 -3.53 -19.28
CA SER A 33 -3.52 -3.40 -20.38
C SER A 33 -2.92 -3.88 -21.69
N HIS A 34 -3.45 -4.98 -22.22
CA HIS A 34 -3.04 -5.46 -23.55
C HIS A 34 -3.52 -4.54 -24.68
N LYS A 35 -4.61 -3.79 -24.47
CA LYS A 35 -5.20 -2.89 -25.49
C LYS A 35 -4.29 -1.71 -25.81
N THR A 36 -3.75 -1.06 -24.79
CA THR A 36 -2.85 0.09 -24.92
C THR A 36 -1.38 -0.31 -24.90
N ASN A 37 -1.10 -1.61 -24.70
CA ASN A 37 0.23 -2.15 -24.47
C ASN A 37 1.01 -1.46 -23.33
N THR A 38 0.31 -1.10 -22.24
CA THR A 38 0.90 -0.44 -21.07
C THR A 38 0.82 -1.26 -19.79
N LEU A 39 1.70 -0.98 -18.83
CA LEU A 39 1.59 -1.40 -17.43
C LEU A 39 1.54 -0.16 -16.54
N VAL A 40 0.40 0.05 -15.88
CA VAL A 40 0.25 1.13 -14.90
C VAL A 40 0.74 0.65 -13.54
N LEU A 41 1.65 1.39 -12.93
CA LEU A 41 2.16 1.21 -11.57
C LEU A 41 1.50 2.26 -10.67
N VAL A 42 0.99 1.81 -9.52
CA VAL A 42 0.34 2.65 -8.53
C VAL A 42 0.99 2.41 -7.18
N THR A 43 1.73 3.42 -6.71
CA THR A 43 2.22 3.45 -5.33
C THR A 43 1.22 4.23 -4.47
N ASP A 44 0.66 3.56 -3.47
CA ASP A 44 -0.39 4.11 -2.61
C ASP A 44 0.06 4.13 -1.14
N TYR A 45 0.50 5.31 -0.70
CA TYR A 45 1.03 5.54 0.64
C TYR A 45 -0.07 5.62 1.71
N THR A 46 -1.34 5.55 1.32
CA THR A 46 -2.48 5.62 2.25
C THR A 46 -2.85 4.26 2.84
N LYS A 47 -2.36 3.16 2.24
CA LYS A 47 -2.75 1.79 2.60
C LYS A 47 -1.79 1.07 3.54
N GLY A 48 -0.53 1.52 3.63
CA GLY A 48 0.48 0.92 4.52
C GLY A 48 0.80 -0.56 4.24
N LEU A 49 0.43 -1.08 3.07
CA LEU A 49 0.58 -2.48 2.67
C LEU A 49 1.90 -2.79 1.96
N TYR A 50 2.51 -1.78 1.33
CA TYR A 50 3.73 -1.92 0.54
C TYR A 50 4.74 -0.85 0.92
N HIS A 51 6.01 -1.24 0.96
CA HIS A 51 7.13 -0.42 1.42
C HIS A 51 7.87 0.23 0.25
N ASP A 52 7.10 0.79 -0.68
CA ASP A 52 7.65 1.53 -1.81
C ASP A 52 8.45 2.73 -1.29
N LYS A 53 9.65 2.93 -1.85
CA LYS A 53 10.59 3.94 -1.35
C LYS A 53 11.36 4.60 -2.47
N TRP A 54 11.48 5.92 -2.40
CA TRP A 54 12.35 6.69 -3.27
C TRP A 54 13.74 6.78 -2.63
N ILE A 55 14.78 6.35 -3.34
CA ILE A 55 16.18 6.46 -2.91
C ILE A 55 16.96 7.12 -4.05
N GLY A 56 17.52 8.31 -3.81
CA GLY A 56 18.36 8.99 -4.80
C GLY A 56 17.65 9.27 -6.15
N GLY A 57 16.34 9.51 -6.13
CA GLY A 57 15.54 9.73 -7.35
C GLY A 57 15.12 8.46 -8.09
N VAL A 58 15.32 7.28 -7.51
CA VAL A 58 14.82 5.99 -8.03
C VAL A 58 13.75 5.46 -7.08
N LEU A 59 12.60 5.07 -7.63
CA LEU A 59 11.55 4.39 -6.88
C LEU A 59 11.86 2.90 -6.83
N HIS A 60 12.02 2.36 -5.64
CA HIS A 60 12.10 0.93 -5.40
C HIS A 60 10.67 0.43 -5.18
N TYR A 61 10.02 0.04 -6.28
CA TYR A 61 8.63 -0.38 -6.32
C TYR A 61 8.48 -1.84 -5.89
N THR A 62 7.52 -2.14 -5.01
CA THR A 62 7.29 -3.49 -4.48
C THR A 62 6.47 -4.33 -5.46
N GLY A 63 6.94 -5.53 -5.74
CA GLY A 63 6.31 -6.52 -6.61
C GLY A 63 4.89 -6.92 -6.16
N MET A 64 4.13 -7.52 -7.08
CA MET A 64 2.84 -8.11 -6.72
C MET A 64 3.00 -9.46 -6.05
N GLY A 65 1.98 -9.82 -5.26
CA GLY A 65 1.96 -11.01 -4.40
C GLY A 65 1.82 -10.56 -2.95
N LYS A 66 0.81 -11.08 -2.25
CA LYS A 66 0.45 -10.60 -0.89
C LYS A 66 0.85 -11.55 0.23
N ARG A 67 1.12 -12.81 -0.09
CA ARG A 67 1.35 -13.90 0.87
C ARG A 67 2.47 -14.78 0.37
N GLY A 68 3.36 -15.16 1.29
CA GLY A 68 4.54 -15.95 0.96
C GLY A 68 5.51 -15.24 0.03
N ASP A 69 6.59 -15.95 -0.32
CA ASP A 69 7.64 -15.44 -1.19
C ASP A 69 7.09 -15.11 -2.58
N MET A 70 7.48 -13.94 -3.09
CA MET A 70 7.07 -13.50 -4.42
C MET A 70 7.85 -14.23 -5.50
N ASP A 71 7.15 -14.55 -6.59
CA ASP A 71 7.75 -15.07 -7.82
C ASP A 71 7.90 -13.93 -8.85
N ILE A 72 9.14 -13.74 -9.35
CA ILE A 72 9.45 -12.74 -10.38
C ILE A 72 8.84 -13.09 -11.74
N HIS A 73 8.65 -14.37 -12.03
CA HIS A 73 8.08 -14.85 -13.29
C HIS A 73 6.55 -14.90 -13.25
N TRP A 74 5.94 -14.55 -12.13
CA TRP A 74 4.50 -14.61 -11.97
C TRP A 74 3.81 -13.30 -12.38
N SER A 75 2.85 -13.41 -13.31
CA SER A 75 1.91 -12.34 -13.67
C SER A 75 2.62 -11.03 -14.08
N GLN A 76 2.28 -9.88 -13.46
CA GLN A 76 2.83 -8.58 -13.83
C GLN A 76 4.27 -8.38 -13.35
N ASN A 77 4.77 -9.19 -12.40
CA ASN A 77 6.19 -9.15 -12.02
C ASN A 77 7.06 -9.49 -13.23
N ALA A 78 6.68 -10.51 -14.02
CA ALA A 78 7.41 -10.89 -15.23
C ALA A 78 7.40 -9.76 -16.26
N THR A 79 6.22 -9.14 -16.47
CA THR A 79 6.09 -8.02 -17.40
C THR A 79 6.97 -6.83 -17.01
N LEU A 80 7.04 -6.51 -15.71
CA LEU A 80 7.87 -5.41 -15.22
C LEU A 80 9.36 -5.75 -15.31
N ALA A 81 9.75 -6.98 -14.95
CA ALA A 81 11.12 -7.47 -15.05
C ALA A 81 11.66 -7.41 -16.49
N GLU A 82 10.81 -7.73 -17.47
CA GLU A 82 11.15 -7.77 -18.89
C GLU A 82 10.87 -6.45 -19.64
N SER A 83 10.47 -5.39 -18.92
CA SER A 83 10.02 -4.12 -19.52
C SER A 83 11.07 -3.43 -20.41
N GLY A 84 12.35 -3.73 -20.20
CA GLY A 84 13.43 -3.24 -21.05
C GLY A 84 13.44 -3.82 -22.48
N SER A 85 12.74 -4.94 -22.72
CA SER A 85 12.77 -5.66 -24.00
C SER A 85 11.41 -6.08 -24.52
N ASN A 86 10.37 -6.14 -23.69
CA ASN A 86 9.04 -6.63 -24.09
C ASN A 86 8.16 -5.56 -24.77
N GLY A 87 8.63 -4.31 -24.89
CA GLY A 87 7.93 -3.22 -25.56
C GLY A 87 6.70 -2.68 -24.81
N VAL A 88 6.53 -3.02 -23.53
CA VAL A 88 5.43 -2.52 -22.69
C VAL A 88 5.80 -1.17 -22.08
N ASP A 89 4.96 -0.16 -22.28
CA ASP A 89 5.16 1.16 -21.68
C ASP A 89 4.74 1.18 -20.21
N LEU A 90 5.63 1.63 -19.33
CA LEU A 90 5.35 1.75 -17.90
C LEU A 90 4.92 3.18 -17.56
N HIS A 91 3.83 3.33 -16.82
CA HIS A 91 3.35 4.62 -16.34
C HIS A 91 3.16 4.58 -14.83
N LEU A 92 3.63 5.61 -14.12
CA LEU A 92 3.57 5.67 -12.66
C LEU A 92 2.50 6.67 -12.19
N PHE A 93 1.72 6.25 -11.21
CA PHE A 93 0.84 7.10 -10.42
C PHE A 93 1.18 6.95 -8.93
N GLU A 94 1.14 8.06 -8.21
CA GLU A 94 1.31 8.08 -6.77
C GLU A 94 0.04 8.60 -6.08
N VAL A 95 -0.34 7.95 -4.98
CA VAL A 95 -1.49 8.33 -4.16
C VAL A 95 -0.99 8.75 -2.78
N ILE A 96 -0.96 10.06 -2.55
CA ILE A 96 -0.63 10.68 -1.27
C ILE A 96 -1.90 10.89 -0.44
N ASP A 97 -2.96 11.36 -1.12
CA ASP A 97 -4.30 11.56 -0.55
C ASP A 97 -5.27 10.52 -1.13
N PRO A 98 -6.13 9.87 -0.32
CA PRO A 98 -7.01 8.82 -0.80
C PRO A 98 -7.87 9.27 -1.99
N GLY A 99 -7.79 8.50 -3.09
CA GLY A 99 -8.57 8.75 -4.31
C GLY A 99 -7.96 9.77 -5.27
N GLN A 100 -6.85 10.43 -4.91
CA GLN A 100 -6.12 11.35 -5.78
C GLN A 100 -4.88 10.66 -6.37
N TYR A 101 -4.89 10.41 -7.67
CA TYR A 101 -3.79 9.75 -8.36
C TYR A 101 -2.97 10.80 -9.11
N ILE A 102 -1.76 11.07 -8.64
CA ILE A 102 -0.85 12.02 -9.27
C ILE A 102 -0.07 11.30 -10.36
N TYR A 103 -0.23 11.73 -11.61
CA TYR A 103 0.53 11.16 -12.72
C TYR A 103 2.01 11.59 -12.66
N CYS A 104 2.91 10.60 -12.60
CA CYS A 104 4.35 10.83 -12.49
C CYS A 104 5.10 10.67 -13.82
N GLY A 105 4.36 10.50 -14.93
CA GLY A 105 4.94 10.28 -16.24
C GLY A 105 5.22 8.81 -16.56
N ARG A 106 5.87 8.61 -17.71
CA ARG A 106 6.43 7.32 -18.12
C ARG A 106 7.63 7.00 -17.23
N VAL A 107 7.82 5.74 -16.88
CA VAL A 107 8.98 5.26 -16.13
C VAL A 107 9.70 4.14 -16.88
N GLN A 108 10.93 3.85 -16.46
CA GLN A 108 11.69 2.70 -16.94
C GLN A 108 12.36 1.97 -15.78
N LEU A 109 12.57 0.67 -15.93
CA LEU A 109 13.40 -0.11 -15.01
C LEU A 109 14.87 0.30 -15.21
N VAL A 110 15.53 0.80 -14.17
CA VAL A 110 16.89 1.37 -14.25
C VAL A 110 17.97 0.48 -13.64
N ALA A 111 17.58 -0.58 -12.93
CA ALA A 111 18.49 -1.57 -12.38
C ALA A 111 17.80 -2.95 -12.30
N GLN A 112 18.60 -4.00 -12.10
CA GLN A 112 18.08 -5.35 -11.94
C GLN A 112 17.13 -5.44 -10.74
N PRO A 113 15.98 -6.11 -10.86
CA PRO A 113 15.12 -6.40 -9.72
C PRO A 113 15.90 -7.21 -8.67
N TYR A 114 15.58 -7.00 -7.40
CA TYR A 114 16.25 -7.67 -6.29
C TYR A 114 15.26 -7.96 -5.17
N THR A 115 15.61 -8.83 -4.23
CA THR A 115 14.72 -9.22 -3.13
C THR A 115 15.04 -8.53 -1.82
N GLU A 116 14.00 -8.18 -1.05
CA GLU A 116 14.09 -7.75 0.34
C GLU A 116 13.16 -8.60 1.22
N ILE A 117 13.45 -8.70 2.53
CA ILE A 117 12.51 -9.28 3.48
C ILE A 117 11.50 -8.20 3.87
N GLN A 118 10.21 -8.47 3.61
CA GLN A 118 9.09 -7.62 4.01
C GLN A 118 8.00 -8.47 4.69
N PRO A 119 7.20 -7.89 5.60
CA PRO A 119 6.01 -8.58 6.09
C PRO A 119 5.02 -8.81 4.94
N ASP A 120 4.34 -9.95 4.96
CA ASP A 120 3.20 -10.24 4.11
C ASP A 120 1.90 -9.70 4.74
N GLU A 121 0.76 -9.93 4.09
CA GLU A 121 -0.56 -9.48 4.58
C GLU A 121 -0.93 -10.09 5.95
N ASP A 122 -0.35 -11.24 6.31
CA ASP A 122 -0.54 -11.92 7.60
C ASP A 122 0.54 -11.53 8.63
N GLY A 123 1.49 -10.66 8.26
CA GLY A 123 2.59 -10.17 9.10
C GLY A 123 3.82 -11.07 9.13
N ASN A 124 3.87 -12.11 8.31
CA ASN A 124 5.01 -13.03 8.25
C ASN A 124 6.10 -12.49 7.32
N ASN A 125 7.36 -12.72 7.67
CA ASN A 125 8.47 -12.38 6.79
C ASN A 125 8.39 -13.19 5.49
N ARG A 126 8.58 -12.50 4.36
CA ARG A 126 8.66 -13.09 3.03
C ARG A 126 9.68 -12.38 2.16
N LEU A 127 10.16 -13.06 1.12
CA LEU A 127 10.92 -12.46 0.03
C LEU A 127 9.97 -11.64 -0.86
N ALA A 128 10.18 -10.33 -0.88
CA ALA A 128 9.50 -9.40 -1.75
C ALA A 128 10.44 -8.95 -2.87
N TRP A 129 9.98 -9.01 -4.12
CA TRP A 129 10.70 -8.45 -5.26
C TRP A 129 10.58 -6.93 -5.27
N MET A 130 11.69 -6.25 -5.48
CA MET A 130 11.81 -4.80 -5.59
C MET A 130 12.26 -4.46 -7.01
N PHE A 131 11.57 -3.49 -7.63
CA PHE A 131 11.79 -3.04 -8.99
C PHE A 131 12.26 -1.58 -9.00
N PRO A 132 13.55 -1.31 -9.25
CA PRO A 132 14.07 0.04 -9.33
C PRO A 132 13.60 0.74 -10.61
N VAL A 133 12.65 1.68 -10.50
CA VAL A 133 12.09 2.43 -11.63
C VAL A 133 12.35 3.93 -11.50
N ARG A 134 12.51 4.61 -12.63
CA ARG A 134 12.75 6.06 -12.69
C ARG A 134 11.90 6.73 -13.78
N PRO A 135 11.36 7.94 -13.54
CA PRO A 135 10.66 8.70 -14.57
C PRO A 135 11.56 9.07 -15.76
N VAL A 136 10.95 9.11 -16.95
CA VAL A 136 11.60 9.55 -18.19
C VAL A 136 10.63 10.47 -18.96
N PRO A 137 10.90 11.78 -19.04
CA PRO A 137 12.03 12.48 -18.42
C PRO A 137 11.93 12.51 -16.89
N ASP A 138 13.05 12.85 -16.25
CA ASP A 138 13.04 13.22 -14.84
C ASP A 138 12.03 14.35 -14.58
N ASN A 139 11.43 14.35 -13.40
CA ASN A 139 10.47 15.36 -12.99
C ASN A 139 10.52 15.63 -11.48
N ASP A 140 9.87 16.71 -11.07
CA ASP A 140 9.83 17.26 -9.72
C ASP A 140 8.46 17.05 -9.04
N VAL A 141 7.68 16.06 -9.50
CA VAL A 141 6.39 15.72 -8.89
C VAL A 141 6.58 15.49 -7.40
N THR A 142 5.76 16.18 -6.61
CA THR A 142 5.86 16.14 -5.14
C THR A 142 5.72 14.72 -4.63
N LYS A 143 6.72 14.27 -3.87
CA LYS A 143 6.78 12.94 -3.25
C LYS A 143 6.49 13.04 -1.75
N PRO A 144 5.94 12.00 -1.11
CA PRO A 144 5.70 12.02 0.32
C PRO A 144 7.02 11.93 1.09
N LYS A 145 7.36 12.99 1.83
CA LYS A 145 8.66 13.18 2.49
C LYS A 145 9.17 11.99 3.30
N ASN A 146 8.26 11.22 3.92
CA ASN A 146 8.63 10.09 4.75
C ASN A 146 9.10 8.86 3.95
N TYR A 147 8.81 8.79 2.65
CA TYR A 147 9.19 7.69 1.77
C TYR A 147 10.30 8.06 0.79
N VAL A 148 10.85 9.27 0.92
CA VAL A 148 11.95 9.78 0.09
C VAL A 148 13.21 9.80 0.93
N PHE A 149 14.27 9.19 0.42
CA PHE A 149 15.59 9.10 1.02
C PHE A 149 16.63 9.62 0.05
N LYS A 150 17.62 10.35 0.56
CA LYS A 150 18.69 10.92 -0.26
C LYS A 150 19.52 9.82 -0.93
N ASP A 151 19.89 8.82 -0.15
CA ASP A 151 20.77 7.72 -0.53
C ASP A 151 20.47 6.49 0.33
N ILE A 152 21.21 5.41 0.10
CA ILE A 152 21.04 4.16 0.82
C ILE A 152 21.44 4.28 2.30
N GLU A 153 22.36 5.16 2.65
CA GLU A 153 22.73 5.41 4.06
C GLU A 153 21.59 6.10 4.82
N ASP A 154 20.96 7.12 4.22
CA ASP A 154 19.78 7.80 4.75
C ASP A 154 18.61 6.81 4.95
N TYR A 155 18.36 5.94 3.96
CA TYR A 155 17.37 4.87 4.11
C TYR A 155 17.71 3.93 5.29
N LYS A 156 18.95 3.47 5.41
CA LYS A 156 19.38 2.60 6.52
C LYS A 156 19.23 3.29 7.88
N ALA A 157 19.47 4.60 7.96
CA ALA A 157 19.41 5.38 9.19
C ALA A 157 17.98 5.62 9.69
N ARG A 158 17.03 5.96 8.81
CA ARG A 158 15.66 6.36 9.23
C ARG A 158 14.50 5.63 8.55
N GLY A 159 14.75 4.91 7.45
CA GLY A 159 13.70 4.24 6.67
C GLY A 159 13.18 2.95 7.29
N LYS A 160 14.00 2.26 8.12
CA LYS A 160 13.56 1.07 8.85
C LYS A 160 12.38 1.42 9.77
N ASN A 161 11.24 0.78 9.52
CA ASN A 161 9.97 0.94 10.25
C ASN A 161 9.22 2.27 10.03
N ILE A 162 9.43 2.97 8.91
CA ILE A 162 8.73 4.24 8.65
C ILE A 162 7.20 4.06 8.62
N ASP A 163 6.71 2.99 7.98
CA ASP A 163 5.29 2.64 7.93
C ASP A 163 4.70 2.38 9.31
N VAL A 164 5.39 1.59 10.13
CA VAL A 164 4.97 1.31 11.51
C VAL A 164 4.92 2.59 12.35
N LYS A 165 5.87 3.53 12.14
CA LYS A 165 5.90 4.81 12.85
C LYS A 165 4.79 5.75 12.38
N LEU A 166 4.52 5.83 11.08
CA LEU A 166 3.47 6.70 10.53
C LEU A 166 2.07 6.25 10.91
N ILE A 167 1.80 4.95 10.86
CA ILE A 167 0.52 4.39 11.34
C ILE A 167 0.33 4.71 12.84
N LYS A 168 1.40 4.61 13.64
CA LYS A 168 1.39 4.99 15.07
C LYS A 168 1.26 6.51 15.33
N GLN A 169 1.65 7.36 14.39
CA GLN A 169 1.55 8.83 14.51
C GLN A 169 0.20 9.34 14.01
N GLN A 170 -0.34 8.78 12.94
CA GLN A 170 -1.69 9.08 12.45
C GLN A 170 -2.76 8.69 13.48
N THR A 171 -2.57 7.59 14.22
CA THR A 171 -3.43 7.21 15.36
C THR A 171 -3.32 8.15 16.56
N LYS A 172 -2.24 8.94 16.70
CA LYS A 172 -2.06 9.94 17.76
C LYS A 172 -2.57 11.34 17.39
N ASN A 173 -2.48 11.74 16.12
CA ASN A 173 -2.85 13.08 15.66
C ASN A 173 -4.33 13.24 15.22
N GLY A 174 -5.14 12.17 15.28
CA GLY A 174 -6.57 12.20 14.96
C GLY A 174 -7.48 12.91 15.97
N SER A 175 -6.96 13.46 17.07
CA SER A 175 -7.75 14.22 18.04
C SER A 175 -7.88 15.70 17.64
N THR A 176 -8.60 16.01 16.55
CA THR A 176 -9.08 17.38 16.33
C THR A 176 -10.54 17.37 15.91
N LYS A 177 -11.37 17.93 16.79
CA LYS A 177 -12.81 18.16 16.70
C LYS A 177 -13.25 18.57 15.28
N ARG A 178 -13.99 17.70 14.58
CA ARG A 178 -14.97 18.13 13.57
C ARG A 178 -16.37 17.79 14.06
N ARG A 179 -17.12 18.85 14.42
CA ARG A 179 -18.57 18.83 14.61
C ARG A 179 -19.22 18.39 13.30
N ARG A 180 -19.90 17.24 13.30
CA ARG A 180 -21.01 16.97 12.38
C ARG A 180 -22.14 16.32 13.17
N ASN A 181 -23.26 17.04 13.22
CA ASN A 181 -24.55 16.51 13.62
C ASN A 181 -25.07 15.63 12.50
N SER A 182 -25.39 14.38 12.82
CA SER A 182 -26.61 13.70 12.40
C SER A 182 -26.70 12.33 13.09
N ASN A 183 -27.80 12.13 13.81
CA ASN A 183 -28.42 10.88 14.29
C ASN A 183 -28.11 9.68 13.38
N SER A 184 -27.96 8.42 13.80
CA SER A 184 -28.26 7.72 15.07
C SER A 184 -27.79 6.27 14.90
N SER A 185 -27.08 5.71 15.89
CA SER A 185 -27.26 4.34 16.43
C SER A 185 -25.99 3.87 17.18
N GLY A 186 -26.12 3.67 18.49
CA GLY A 186 -25.29 2.79 19.31
C GLY A 186 -23.77 3.01 19.34
N LYS A 187 -23.29 3.94 20.18
CA LYS A 187 -21.92 3.83 20.73
C LYS A 187 -21.83 2.60 21.63
N ILE A 188 -21.44 1.46 21.09
CA ILE A 188 -21.03 0.31 21.90
C ILE A 188 -19.56 0.51 22.25
N GLY A 189 -19.28 0.86 23.50
CA GLY A 189 -17.92 0.87 24.05
C GLY A 189 -17.35 -0.54 24.03
N LEU A 190 -16.53 -0.85 23.02
CA LEU A 190 -15.91 -2.16 22.83
C LEU A 190 -14.67 -2.35 23.71
N LYS A 191 -14.01 -1.25 24.11
CA LYS A 191 -12.80 -1.30 24.95
C LYS A 191 -13.11 -1.91 26.32
N GLY A 192 -12.34 -2.92 26.71
CA GLY A 192 -12.48 -3.67 27.96
C GLY A 192 -13.40 -4.87 27.89
N LYS A 193 -14.10 -5.10 26.77
CA LYS A 193 -14.92 -6.30 26.60
C LYS A 193 -14.07 -7.52 26.27
N THR A 194 -14.53 -8.67 26.73
CA THR A 194 -13.94 -9.96 26.41
C THR A 194 -14.52 -10.48 25.10
N VAL A 195 -13.65 -10.99 24.25
CA VAL A 195 -14.00 -11.64 22.99
C VAL A 195 -13.31 -12.98 22.88
N LYS A 196 -14.02 -13.98 22.37
CA LYS A 196 -13.44 -15.26 21.98
C LYS A 196 -13.25 -15.24 20.47
N HIS A 197 -12.00 -15.29 20.02
CA HIS A 197 -11.65 -15.44 18.61
C HIS A 197 -11.46 -16.91 18.27
N ILE A 198 -11.99 -17.36 17.13
CA ILE A 198 -11.96 -18.79 16.74
C ILE A 198 -10.54 -19.37 16.64
N VAL A 199 -9.55 -18.54 16.30
CA VAL A 199 -8.13 -18.93 16.16
C VAL A 199 -7.29 -18.57 17.39
N TYR A 200 -7.57 -17.45 18.04
CA TYR A 200 -6.67 -16.86 19.05
C TYR A 200 -7.16 -17.05 20.48
N GLY A 201 -8.30 -17.72 20.66
CA GLY A 201 -8.88 -17.96 21.98
C GLY A 201 -9.49 -16.70 22.58
N ILE A 202 -9.51 -16.65 23.91
CA ILE A 202 -10.15 -15.56 24.66
C ILE A 202 -9.18 -14.37 24.78
N GLY A 203 -9.68 -13.16 24.55
CA GLY A 203 -8.89 -11.94 24.67
C GLY A 203 -9.72 -10.75 25.09
N VAL A 204 -9.03 -9.71 25.58
CA VAL A 204 -9.64 -8.46 26.02
C VAL A 204 -9.36 -7.37 25.00
N ILE A 205 -10.41 -6.65 24.60
CA ILE A 205 -10.30 -5.55 23.64
C ILE A 205 -9.59 -4.36 24.31
N MET A 206 -8.40 -4.04 23.83
CA MET A 206 -7.57 -2.95 24.33
C MET A 206 -7.95 -1.59 23.70
N GLY A 207 -8.55 -1.62 22.51
CA GLY A 207 -8.96 -0.41 21.80
C GLY A 207 -9.75 -0.72 20.54
N TYR A 208 -10.59 0.23 20.14
CA TYR A 208 -11.36 0.17 18.91
C TYR A 208 -11.49 1.58 18.35
N ASP A 209 -11.15 1.76 17.06
CA ASP A 209 -11.16 3.06 16.39
C ASP A 209 -12.34 3.25 15.40
N GLY A 210 -13.23 2.27 15.31
CA GLY A 210 -14.34 2.27 14.35
C GLY A 210 -14.16 1.25 13.22
N ILE A 211 -12.94 0.76 12.99
CA ILE A 211 -12.63 -0.22 11.94
C ILE A 211 -11.77 -1.34 12.50
N ILE A 212 -10.71 -0.98 13.23
CA ILE A 212 -9.75 -1.91 13.81
C ILE A 212 -9.98 -2.03 15.32
N MET A 213 -10.05 -3.26 15.79
CA MET A 213 -10.12 -3.66 17.18
C MET A 213 -8.79 -4.30 17.57
N THR A 214 -8.13 -3.74 18.59
CA THR A 214 -6.91 -4.33 19.16
C THR A 214 -7.30 -5.23 20.33
N VAL A 215 -6.86 -6.48 20.31
CA VAL A 215 -7.20 -7.48 21.32
C VAL A 215 -5.93 -8.08 21.89
N LYS A 216 -5.84 -8.16 23.21
CA LYS A 216 -4.82 -8.92 23.90
C LYS A 216 -5.39 -10.29 24.26
N PHE A 217 -4.92 -11.34 23.58
CA PHE A 217 -5.35 -12.71 23.82
C PHE A 217 -4.60 -13.32 25.01
N SER A 218 -5.27 -14.15 25.80
CA SER A 218 -4.68 -14.80 26.98
C SER A 218 -3.55 -15.76 26.60
N ASP A 219 -3.69 -16.41 25.45
CA ASP A 219 -2.76 -17.43 24.95
C ASP A 219 -1.66 -16.85 24.04
N CYS A 220 -1.64 -15.52 23.85
CA CYS A 220 -0.65 -14.84 23.00
C CYS A 220 -0.08 -13.61 23.71
N ALA A 221 1.25 -13.54 23.85
CA ALA A 221 1.91 -12.39 24.49
C ALA A 221 1.74 -11.08 23.71
N GLU A 222 1.39 -11.14 22.44
CA GLU A 222 1.26 -10.01 21.53
C GLU A 222 -0.18 -9.50 21.40
N VAL A 223 -0.33 -8.18 21.25
CA VAL A 223 -1.62 -7.56 20.93
C VAL A 223 -1.88 -7.71 19.44
N LYS A 224 -3.02 -8.29 19.06
CA LYS A 224 -3.44 -8.47 17.67
C LYS A 224 -4.42 -7.38 17.25
N SER A 225 -4.23 -6.84 16.05
CA SER A 225 -5.15 -5.88 15.42
C SER A 225 -6.07 -6.64 14.47
N LEU A 226 -7.37 -6.53 14.71
CA LEU A 226 -8.40 -7.26 13.98
C LEU A 226 -9.39 -6.28 13.35
N ASN A 227 -9.75 -6.45 12.09
CA ASN A 227 -10.82 -5.66 11.50
C ASN A 227 -12.17 -6.10 12.11
N TYR A 228 -12.82 -5.20 12.85
CA TYR A 228 -14.02 -5.51 13.62
C TYR A 228 -15.16 -5.98 12.71
N GLN A 229 -15.41 -5.24 11.62
CA GLN A 229 -16.51 -5.55 10.73
C GLN A 229 -16.29 -6.88 10.01
N LEU A 230 -15.06 -7.15 9.55
CA LEU A 230 -14.70 -8.44 8.97
C LEU A 230 -14.85 -9.59 9.97
N CYS A 231 -14.41 -9.39 11.21
CA CYS A 231 -14.55 -10.39 12.28
C CYS A 231 -16.01 -10.70 12.61
N MET A 232 -16.90 -9.70 12.57
CA MET A 232 -18.34 -9.90 12.77
C MET A 232 -19.00 -10.58 11.57
N GLU A 233 -18.71 -10.13 10.35
CA GLU A 233 -19.27 -10.69 9.11
C GLU A 233 -18.87 -12.16 8.91
N LYS A 234 -17.62 -12.50 9.25
CA LYS A 234 -17.07 -13.85 9.13
C LYS A 234 -17.24 -14.68 10.41
N LYS A 235 -17.94 -14.16 11.42
CA LYS A 235 -18.18 -14.83 12.72
C LYS A 235 -16.89 -15.34 13.38
N LEU A 236 -15.81 -14.55 13.27
CA LEU A 236 -14.49 -14.89 13.82
C LEU A 236 -14.39 -14.57 15.31
N ILE A 237 -15.24 -13.69 15.82
CA ILE A 237 -15.28 -13.26 17.22
C ILE A 237 -16.69 -13.42 17.80
N GLU A 238 -16.75 -13.83 19.06
CA GLU A 238 -17.96 -13.84 19.87
C GLU A 238 -17.71 -13.03 21.16
N PHE A 239 -18.67 -12.20 21.54
CA PHE A 239 -18.60 -11.45 22.80
C PHE A 239 -19.00 -12.34 23.97
N THR A 240 -18.19 -12.29 25.04
CA THR A 240 -18.40 -13.06 26.29
C THR A 240 -18.59 -12.13 27.47
#